data_AF-A0A935S4U3-F1
#
_entry.id   AF-A0A935S4U3-F1
#
_cell.length_a   1.000
_cell.length_b   1.000
_cell.length_c   1.000
_cell.angle_alpha   90.00
_cell.angle_beta   90.00
_cell.angle_gamma   90.00
#
_symmetry.space_group_name_H-M   'P 1'
#
loop_
_entity.id
_entity.type
_entity.pdbx_description
1 polymer ?
#
loop_
_entity_poly.entity_id
_entity_poly.type
_entity_poly.pdbx_seq_one_letter_code
_entity_poly.pdbx_strand_id
1 'polypeptide(L)'
;MNIRASYYKTVSRPEFRELAPFAFYNFVNDNVLSGNPDLKRALIHNFDLRFEFYPGAGQLLSATGFYKEFFNAIELINRPGTSGAPELSYRNAQLL
;
A
#
# COMPACT_ATOMS: atom_id res chain seq x y z
N MET A 1 11.65 12.29 30.42
CA MET A 1 10.56 11.85 29.51
C MET A 1 10.76 12.56 28.17
N ASN A 2 10.57 11.87 27.06
CA ASN A 2 10.70 12.42 25.71
C ASN A 2 9.50 11.97 24.86
N ILE A 3 8.94 12.89 24.10
CA ILE A 3 7.82 12.64 23.18
C ILE A 3 8.22 13.17 21.81
N ARG A 4 8.05 12.34 20.79
CA ARG A 4 8.31 12.70 19.40
C ARG A 4 7.09 12.38 18.57
N ALA A 5 6.65 13.34 17.78
CA ALA A 5 5.61 13.14 16.77
C ALA A 5 6.17 13.51 15.41
N SER A 6 5.78 12.78 14.38
CA SER A 6 6.12 13.13 12.99
C SER A 6 4.92 12.95 12.08
N TYR A 7 4.86 13.83 11.09
CA TYR A 7 3.92 13.77 9.98
C TYR A 7 4.67 13.97 8.67
N TYR A 8 4.44 13.09 7.70
CA TYR A 8 5.02 13.23 6.37
C TYR A 8 4.18 12.54 5.29
N LYS A 9 4.32 13.00 4.05
CA LYS A 9 3.65 12.44 2.88
C LYS A 9 4.63 11.62 2.04
N THR A 10 4.21 10.42 1.66
CA THR A 10 4.92 9.59 0.68
C THR A 10 4.03 9.32 -0.54
N VAL A 11 4.66 8.88 -1.62
CA VAL A 11 3.98 8.54 -2.87
C VAL A 11 4.40 7.13 -3.30
N SER A 12 3.44 6.32 -3.71
CA SER A 12 3.69 5.06 -4.43
C SER A 12 3.30 5.24 -5.88
N ARG A 13 4.23 4.97 -6.80
CA ARG A 13 4.00 5.07 -8.25
C ARG A 13 3.67 3.68 -8.79
N PRO A 14 2.71 3.56 -9.72
CA PRO A 14 2.46 2.29 -10.39
C PRO A 14 3.72 1.76 -11.06
N GLU A 15 3.95 0.46 -10.98
CA GLU A 15 5.03 -0.17 -11.75
C GLU A 15 4.68 -0.22 -13.24
N PHE A 16 5.69 -0.33 -14.11
CA PHE A 16 5.46 -0.45 -15.55
C PHE A 16 4.54 -1.62 -15.91
N ARG A 17 4.68 -2.75 -15.21
CA ARG A 17 3.83 -3.93 -15.42
C ARG A 17 2.38 -3.70 -14.98
N GLU A 18 2.16 -2.88 -13.95
CA GLU A 18 0.81 -2.52 -13.49
C GLU A 18 0.11 -1.59 -14.47
N LEU A 19 0.87 -0.76 -15.21
CA LEU A 19 0.35 0.15 -16.24
C LEU A 19 0.20 -0.52 -17.61
N ALA A 20 0.85 -1.64 -17.84
CA ALA A 20 0.91 -2.24 -19.16
C ALA A 20 -0.44 -2.86 -19.57
N PRO A 21 -1.10 -2.40 -20.65
CA PRO A 21 -2.46 -2.81 -21.01
C PRO A 21 -2.47 -4.17 -21.73
N PHE A 22 -1.82 -5.18 -21.16
CA PHE A 22 -1.85 -6.55 -21.66
C PHE A 22 -2.04 -7.53 -20.51
N ALA A 23 -2.66 -8.67 -20.82
CA ALA A 23 -2.81 -9.78 -19.90
C ALA A 23 -1.60 -10.72 -20.01
N PHE A 24 -1.10 -11.18 -18.87
CA PHE A 24 -0.07 -12.21 -18.80
C PHE A 24 -0.45 -13.27 -17.77
N TYR A 25 0.00 -14.50 -18.03
CA TYR A 25 -0.28 -15.60 -17.13
C TYR A 25 0.71 -15.61 -15.96
N ASN A 26 0.16 -15.66 -14.75
CA ASN A 26 0.92 -15.75 -13.51
C ASN A 26 0.98 -17.21 -13.06
N PHE A 27 2.12 -17.85 -13.32
CA PHE A 27 2.37 -19.25 -12.98
C PHE A 27 2.34 -19.55 -11.47
N VAL A 28 2.56 -18.55 -10.62
CA VAL A 28 2.59 -18.74 -9.16
C VAL A 28 1.18 -18.93 -8.59
N ASN A 29 0.22 -18.19 -9.14
CA ASN A 29 -1.15 -18.12 -8.61
C ASN A 29 -2.19 -18.75 -9.54
N ASP A 30 -1.76 -19.40 -10.63
CA ASP A 30 -2.61 -20.00 -11.67
C ASP A 30 -3.75 -19.07 -12.11
N ASN A 31 -3.39 -17.82 -12.43
CA ASN A 31 -4.35 -16.82 -12.86
C ASN A 31 -3.82 -15.96 -13.99
N VAL A 32 -4.75 -15.27 -14.65
CA VAL A 32 -4.42 -14.24 -15.63
C VAL A 32 -4.37 -12.90 -14.90
N LEU A 33 -3.32 -12.13 -15.16
CA LEU A 33 -3.14 -10.81 -14.56
C LEU A 33 -3.04 -9.76 -15.66
N SER A 34 -3.81 -8.68 -15.54
CA SER A 34 -3.84 -7.59 -16.51
C SER A 34 -3.50 -6.25 -15.88
N GLY A 35 -2.67 -5.48 -16.58
CA GLY A 35 -2.38 -4.11 -16.20
C GLY A 35 -3.55 -3.17 -16.50
N ASN A 36 -3.45 -1.95 -15.96
CA ASN A 36 -4.42 -0.90 -16.08
C ASN A 36 -3.70 0.45 -16.33
N PRO A 37 -3.79 1.02 -17.54
CA PRO A 37 -3.12 2.28 -17.86
C PRO A 37 -3.72 3.50 -17.14
N ASP A 38 -4.92 3.36 -16.56
CA ASP A 38 -5.63 4.44 -15.86
C ASP A 38 -5.25 4.57 -14.37
N LEU A 39 -4.25 3.81 -13.90
CA LEU A 39 -3.82 3.87 -12.51
C LEU A 39 -3.26 5.24 -12.13
N LYS A 40 -3.74 5.73 -10.99
CA LYS A 40 -3.22 6.93 -10.33
C LYS A 40 -2.16 6.53 -9.30
N ARG A 41 -1.18 7.41 -9.10
CA ARG A 41 -0.23 7.30 -7.97
C ARG A 41 -0.99 7.29 -6.65
N ALA A 42 -0.60 6.40 -5.74
CA ALA A 42 -1.11 6.40 -4.39
C ALA A 42 -0.39 7.48 -3.57
N LEU A 43 -1.14 8.25 -2.78
CA LEU A 43 -0.61 9.22 -1.82
C LEU A 43 -0.83 8.67 -0.42
N ILE A 44 0.18 8.74 0.45
CA ILE A 44 0.11 8.17 1.79
C ILE A 44 0.46 9.26 2.80
N HIS A 45 -0.44 9.51 3.73
CA HIS A 45 -0.20 10.35 4.89
C HIS A 45 0.28 9.44 6.03
N ASN A 46 1.45 9.74 6.60
CA ASN A 46 2.05 8.95 7.67
C ASN A 46 2.09 9.79 8.94
N PHE A 47 1.58 9.23 10.03
CA PHE A 47 1.59 9.81 11.37
C PHE A 47 2.31 8.83 12.30
N ASP A 48 3.33 9.31 13.01
CA ASP A 48 4.05 8.50 14.00
C ASP A 48 4.11 9.25 15.33
N LEU A 49 3.94 8.52 16.42
CA LEU A 49 4.05 9.02 17.79
C LEU A 49 4.94 8.08 18.59
N ARG A 50 5.96 8.62 19.23
CA ARG A 50 6.90 7.89 20.08
C ARG A 50 6.99 8.53 21.45
N PHE A 51 6.92 7.70 22.46
CA PHE A 51 7.07 8.05 23.86
C PHE A 51 8.25 7.29 24.45
N GLU A 52 9.12 8.00 25.17
CA GLU A 52 10.32 7.45 25.80
C GLU A 52 10.43 7.94 27.25
N PHE A 53 10.61 7.01 28.16
CA PHE A 53 10.75 7.23 29.59
C PHE A 53 12.06 6.61 30.09
N TYR A 54 12.80 7.35 30.92
CA TYR A 54 14.12 6.98 31.41
C TYR A 54 14.07 6.92 32.95
N PRO A 55 13.69 5.76 33.55
CA PRO A 55 13.51 5.63 35.00
C PRO A 55 14.81 5.69 35.81
N GLY A 56 15.96 5.44 35.17
CA GLY A 56 17.27 5.46 35.79
C GLY A 56 18.39 5.63 34.77
N ALA A 57 19.61 5.83 35.24
CA ALA A 57 20.78 5.92 34.36
C ALA A 57 20.93 4.63 33.53
N GLY A 58 20.88 4.76 32.20
CA GLY A 58 20.97 3.63 31.28
C GLY A 58 19.67 2.84 31.07
N GLN A 59 18.56 3.19 31.71
CA GLN A 59 17.26 2.52 31.54
C GLN A 59 16.37 3.28 30.54
N LEU A 60 15.69 2.55 29.66
CA LEU A 60 14.75 3.10 28.68
C LEU A 60 13.49 2.22 28.58
N LEU A 61 12.33 2.84 28.76
CA LEU A 61 11.04 2.30 28.37
C LEU A 61 10.51 3.13 27.21
N SER A 62 10.17 2.50 26.09
CA SER A 62 9.67 3.23 24.91
C SER A 62 8.45 2.55 24.29
N ALA A 63 7.48 3.35 23.88
CA ALA A 63 6.32 2.92 23.11
C ALA A 63 6.19 3.77 21.84
N THR A 64 5.88 3.16 20.71
CA THR A 64 5.68 3.87 19.43
C THR A 64 4.40 3.38 18.78
N GLY A 65 3.56 4.32 18.33
CA GLY A 65 2.38 4.06 17.50
C GLY A 65 2.52 4.74 16.14
N PHE A 66 1.91 4.15 15.12
CA PHE A 66 1.86 4.71 13.77
C PHE A 66 0.44 4.61 13.21
N TYR A 67 0.08 5.55 12.33
CA TYR A 67 -1.16 5.55 11.59
C TYR A 67 -0.90 6.00 10.16
N LYS A 68 -1.50 5.32 9.17
CA LYS A 68 -1.33 5.62 7.76
C LYS A 68 -2.67 5.72 7.07
N GLU A 69 -2.86 6.80 6.32
CA GLU A 69 -4.03 7.03 5.50
C GLU A 69 -3.62 6.99 4.02
N PHE A 70 -4.23 6.05 3.28
CA PHE A 70 -3.92 5.80 1.88
C PHE A 70 -4.99 6.40 0.97
N PHE A 71 -4.57 7.20 0.00
CA PHE A 71 -5.42 7.75 -1.03
C PHE A 71 -5.07 7.10 -2.37
N ASN A 72 -6.07 6.54 -3.06
CA ASN A 72 -5.90 5.80 -4.32
C ASN A 72 -4.90 4.64 -4.20
N ALA A 73 -4.98 3.82 -3.14
CA ALA A 73 -4.16 2.61 -3.02
C ALA A 73 -4.34 1.71 -4.26
N ILE A 74 -3.27 1.17 -4.82
CA ILE A 74 -3.36 0.26 -5.97
C ILE A 74 -3.63 -1.15 -5.43
N GLU A 75 -4.71 -1.77 -5.85
CA GLU A 75 -5.18 -3.08 -5.38
C GLU A 75 -5.51 -4.00 -6.56
N LEU A 76 -5.47 -5.31 -6.32
CA LEU A 76 -5.91 -6.31 -7.27
C LEU A 76 -7.41 -6.55 -7.10
N ILE A 77 -8.15 -6.42 -8.20
CA ILE A 77 -9.57 -6.76 -8.26
C ILE A 77 -9.78 -7.96 -9.18
N ASN A 78 -10.69 -8.85 -8.79
CA ASN A 78 -11.10 -9.96 -9.63
C ASN A 78 -12.11 -9.47 -10.67
N ARG A 79 -11.89 -9.80 -11.93
CA ARG A 79 -12.77 -9.54 -13.06
C ARG A 79 -13.13 -10.88 -13.73
N PRO A 80 -14.36 -11.04 -14.25
CA PRO A 80 -14.72 -12.21 -15.03
C PRO A 80 -13.84 -12.30 -16.29
N GLY A 81 -12.98 -13.30 -16.37
CA GLY A 81 -12.14 -13.55 -17.54
C GLY A 81 -12.93 -14.19 -18.69
N THR A 82 -12.41 -14.08 -19.91
CA THR A 82 -13.08 -14.55 -21.14
C THR A 82 -13.24 -16.07 -21.23
N SER A 83 -12.48 -16.85 -20.45
CA SER A 83 -12.45 -18.33 -20.48
C SER A 83 -12.98 -19.00 -19.20
N GLY A 84 -13.59 -18.24 -18.28
CA GLY A 84 -14.05 -18.76 -16.97
C GLY A 84 -12.94 -18.87 -15.91
N ALA A 85 -11.68 -18.63 -16.27
CA ALA A 85 -10.59 -18.44 -15.33
C ALA A 85 -10.67 -17.02 -14.69
N PRO A 86 -10.40 -16.86 -13.39
CA PRO A 86 -10.39 -15.55 -12.75
C PRO A 86 -9.25 -14.69 -13.33
N GLU A 87 -9.59 -13.47 -13.75
CA GLU A 87 -8.63 -12.47 -14.18
C GLU A 87 -8.44 -11.44 -13.06
N LEU A 88 -7.21 -11.21 -12.63
CA LEU A 88 -6.89 -10.14 -11.70
C LEU A 88 -6.46 -8.89 -12.47
N SER A 89 -6.99 -7.74 -12.10
CA SER A 89 -6.62 -6.46 -12.69
C SER A 89 -6.30 -5.43 -11.62
N TYR A 90 -5.35 -4.53 -11.87
CA TYR A 90 -5.02 -3.46 -10.94
C TYR A 90 -6.06 -2.34 -10.98
N ARG A 91 -6.45 -1.81 -9.82
CA ARG A 91 -7.34 -0.65 -9.71
C ARG A 91 -7.00 0.18 -8.48
N ASN A 92 -7.21 1.50 -8.55
CA ASN A 92 -7.17 2.32 -7.34
C ASN A 92 -8.39 2.03 -6.45
N ALA A 93 -8.16 1.80 -5.16
CA ALA A 93 -9.18 1.64 -4.13
C ALA A 93 -10.10 2.86 -4.13
N GLN A 94 -11.41 2.61 -4.13
CA GLN A 94 -12.42 3.62 -3.89
C GLN A 94 -12.67 3.64 -2.39
N LEU A 95 -12.43 4.79 -1.73
CA LEU A 95 -12.91 5.00 -0.37
C LEU A 95 -14.44 4.83 -0.41
N LEU A 96 -14.96 3.84 0.33
CA LEU A 96 -16.40 3.64 0.53
C LEU A 96 -16.99 4.79 1.34
#